data_AF-A0A2S6T9X1-F1
#
_entry.id   AF-A0A2S6T9X1-F1
#
_cell.length_a   1.000
_cell.length_b   1.000
_cell.length_c   1.000
_cell.angle_alpha   90.00
_cell.angle_beta   90.00
_cell.angle_gamma   90.00
#
_symmetry.space_group_name_H-M   'P 1'
#
loop_
_entity.id
_entity.type
_entity.pdbx_description
1 polymer ?
#
loop_
_entity_poly.entity_id
_entity_poly.type
_entity_poly.pdbx_seq_one_letter_code
_entity_poly.pdbx_strand_id
1 'polypeptide(L)'
;MNSPSENVRVRLPSVDYLLQHQRMAKLIKLYGRPATTDITRDVLADLRQQFPGGSDRSSSEDAIMTAIAERLEVRANPNLRPVFNLTGTVLHTNLGRAPLPESALEAITLTARGASNLEFDLETGRRGDRDAIVEERLCRLTGAEAATVVNNNAAAVMLLLNSLANRKEVPVSRGELV
;
A
#
# COMPACT_ATOMS: atom_id res chain seq x y z
N MET A 1 -27.69 -57.82 3.01
CA MET A 1 -26.42 -57.26 3.51
C MET A 1 -26.25 -55.87 2.91
N ASN A 2 -26.76 -54.83 3.58
CA ASN A 2 -26.48 -53.43 3.24
C ASN A 2 -26.03 -52.78 4.55
N SER A 3 -24.72 -52.59 4.72
CA SER A 3 -24.17 -51.79 5.80
C SER A 3 -24.39 -50.31 5.45
N PRO A 4 -25.04 -49.49 6.29
CA PRO A 4 -25.10 -48.07 6.06
C PRO A 4 -23.71 -47.49 6.38
N SER A 5 -23.10 -46.84 5.41
CA SER A 5 -21.87 -46.06 5.57
C SER A 5 -22.14 -44.98 6.63
N GLU A 6 -21.58 -45.15 7.83
CA GLU A 6 -21.59 -44.14 8.88
C GLU A 6 -20.97 -42.85 8.33
N ASN A 7 -21.80 -41.82 8.20
CA ASN A 7 -21.37 -40.45 7.92
C ASN A 7 -20.59 -39.94 9.15
N VAL A 8 -19.31 -40.28 9.26
CA VAL A 8 -18.41 -39.77 10.31
C VAL A 8 -18.13 -38.30 10.00
N ARG A 9 -19.03 -37.44 10.47
CA ARG A 9 -18.88 -35.98 10.42
C ARG A 9 -17.82 -35.57 11.43
N VAL A 10 -16.71 -35.00 10.97
CA VAL A 10 -15.64 -34.51 11.84
C VAL A 10 -16.01 -33.10 12.30
N ARG A 11 -15.91 -32.86 13.61
CA ARG A 11 -16.10 -31.52 14.19
C ARG A 11 -14.84 -30.70 13.94
N LEU A 12 -14.99 -29.51 13.36
CA LEU A 12 -13.87 -28.61 13.13
C LEU A 12 -13.14 -28.28 14.45
N PRO A 13 -11.79 -28.22 14.45
CA PRO A 13 -11.01 -27.88 15.62
C PRO A 13 -11.30 -26.44 16.10
N SER A 14 -11.02 -26.18 17.37
CA SER A 14 -11.10 -24.83 17.93
C SER A 14 -9.92 -23.98 17.44
N VAL A 15 -10.11 -22.66 17.41
CA VAL A 15 -9.05 -21.71 17.06
C VAL A 15 -7.87 -21.88 18.03
N ASP A 16 -8.14 -21.97 19.34
CA ASP A 16 -7.09 -22.10 20.36
C ASP A 16 -6.29 -23.40 20.21
N TYR A 17 -6.96 -24.51 19.87
CA TYR A 17 -6.29 -25.78 19.62
C TYR A 17 -5.32 -25.68 18.43
N LEU A 18 -5.76 -25.10 17.31
CA LEU A 18 -4.89 -24.90 16.15
C LEU A 18 -3.71 -23.99 16.49
N LEU A 19 -3.95 -22.88 17.19
CA LEU A 19 -2.90 -21.92 17.53
C LEU A 19 -1.81 -22.48 18.46
N GLN A 20 -2.09 -23.56 19.20
CA GLN A 20 -1.09 -24.26 20.02
C GLN A 20 -0.19 -25.20 19.20
N HIS A 21 -0.56 -25.51 17.96
CA HIS A 21 0.20 -26.41 17.11
C HIS A 21 1.56 -25.80 16.70
N GLN A 22 2.61 -26.62 16.65
CA GLN A 22 3.98 -26.14 16.35
C GLN A 22 4.08 -25.43 14.98
N ARG A 23 3.29 -25.88 13.99
CA ARG A 23 3.21 -25.27 12.66
C ARG A 23 2.63 -23.85 12.74
N MET A 24 1.60 -23.65 13.55
CA MET A 24 0.98 -22.35 13.78
C MET A 24 1.89 -21.40 14.57
N ALA A 25 2.69 -21.92 15.50
CA ALA A 25 3.70 -21.13 16.21
C ALA A 25 4.73 -20.48 15.26
N LYS A 26 5.10 -21.16 14.15
CA LYS A 26 5.96 -20.57 13.11
C LYS A 26 5.27 -19.42 12.38
N LEU A 27 3.99 -19.58 12.05
CA LEU A 27 3.19 -18.52 11.39
C LEU A 27 3.00 -17.31 12.32
N ILE A 28 2.77 -17.53 13.61
CA ILE A 28 2.68 -16.46 14.62
C ILE A 28 3.99 -15.69 14.71
N LYS A 29 5.14 -16.36 14.65
CA LYS A 29 6.45 -15.71 14.67
C LYS A 29 6.66 -14.84 13.42
N LEU A 30 6.14 -15.26 12.27
CA LEU A 30 6.34 -14.58 10.98
C LEU A 30 5.36 -13.42 10.76
N TYR A 31 4.08 -13.62 11.08
CA TYR A 31 2.99 -12.69 10.75
C TYR A 31 2.35 -12.00 11.96
N GLY A 32 2.73 -12.40 13.18
CA GLY A 32 2.16 -11.90 14.41
C GLY A 32 0.87 -12.63 14.82
N ARG A 33 0.69 -12.79 16.13
CA ARG A 33 -0.45 -13.52 16.71
C ARG A 33 -1.82 -12.97 16.28
N PRO A 34 -2.07 -11.64 16.25
CA PRO A 34 -3.36 -11.11 15.84
C PRO A 34 -3.74 -11.54 14.42
N ALA A 35 -2.85 -11.35 13.44
CA ALA A 35 -3.10 -11.70 12.05
C ALA A 35 -3.34 -13.21 11.87
N THR A 36 -2.53 -14.05 12.51
CA THR A 36 -2.72 -15.51 12.46
C THR A 36 -4.06 -15.95 13.07
N THR A 37 -4.46 -15.32 14.18
CA THR A 37 -5.74 -15.63 14.84
C THR A 37 -6.92 -15.25 13.95
N ASP A 38 -6.88 -14.08 13.32
CA ASP A 38 -7.96 -13.61 12.45
C ASP A 38 -8.10 -14.48 11.21
N ILE A 39 -6.99 -14.81 10.53
CA ILE A 39 -7.04 -15.74 9.38
C ILE A 39 -7.53 -17.13 9.80
N THR A 40 -7.15 -17.62 10.98
CA THR A 40 -7.65 -18.91 11.49
C THR A 40 -9.16 -18.88 11.68
N ARG A 41 -9.70 -17.78 12.21
CA ARG A 41 -11.16 -17.59 12.35
C ARG A 41 -11.84 -17.56 10.99
N ASP A 42 -11.29 -16.82 10.04
CA ASP A 42 -11.86 -16.68 8.69
C ASP A 42 -11.89 -18.03 7.96
N VAL A 43 -10.78 -18.79 8.00
CA VAL A 43 -10.71 -20.13 7.39
C VAL A 43 -11.74 -21.07 8.01
N LEU A 44 -11.84 -21.10 9.34
CA LEU A 44 -12.83 -21.94 10.02
C LEU A 44 -14.27 -21.47 9.77
N ALA A 45 -14.52 -20.17 9.62
CA ALA A 45 -15.83 -19.64 9.29
C ALA A 45 -16.27 -20.09 7.89
N ASP A 46 -15.38 -19.99 6.89
CA ASP A 46 -15.65 -20.45 5.53
C ASP A 46 -15.94 -21.95 5.47
N LEU A 47 -15.15 -22.75 6.21
CA LEU A 47 -15.38 -24.19 6.29
C LEU A 47 -16.73 -24.54 6.95
N ARG A 48 -17.17 -23.77 7.95
CA ARG A 48 -18.51 -23.95 8.55
C ARG A 48 -19.63 -23.62 7.57
N GLN A 49 -19.45 -22.61 6.71
CA GLN A 49 -20.44 -22.26 5.69
C GLN A 49 -20.51 -23.31 4.58
N GLN A 50 -19.37 -23.85 4.16
CA GLN A 50 -19.29 -24.89 3.13
C GLN A 50 -19.85 -26.23 3.63
N PHE A 51 -19.71 -26.52 4.92
CA PHE A 51 -20.12 -27.78 5.53
C PHE A 51 -20.99 -27.58 6.78
N PRO A 52 -22.26 -27.15 6.64
CA PRO A 52 -23.16 -26.88 7.77
C PRO A 52 -23.46 -28.13 8.63
N GLY A 53 -23.19 -29.33 8.11
CA GLY A 53 -23.32 -30.60 8.81
C GLY A 53 -22.05 -31.15 9.47
N GLY A 54 -20.91 -30.45 9.38
CA GLY A 54 -19.58 -30.95 9.77
C GLY A 54 -18.70 -31.28 8.56
N SER A 55 -17.38 -31.25 8.73
CA SER A 55 -16.44 -31.34 7.61
C SER A 55 -16.27 -32.78 7.12
N ASP A 56 -16.05 -32.93 5.81
CA ASP A 56 -15.63 -34.19 5.21
C ASP A 56 -14.20 -34.58 5.69
N ARG A 57 -13.83 -35.87 5.62
CA ARG A 57 -12.49 -36.36 6.01
C ARG A 57 -11.35 -35.67 5.23
N SER A 58 -11.67 -35.04 4.10
CA SER A 58 -10.76 -34.21 3.30
C SER A 58 -10.30 -32.92 4.01
N SER A 59 -10.99 -32.47 5.06
CA SER A 59 -10.59 -31.31 5.89
C SER A 59 -9.71 -31.74 7.08
N SER A 60 -8.57 -32.38 6.81
CA SER A 60 -7.61 -32.70 7.88
C SER A 60 -7.08 -31.42 8.53
N GLU A 61 -6.63 -31.51 9.79
CA GLU A 61 -6.00 -30.39 10.49
C GLU A 61 -4.82 -29.80 9.68
N ASP A 62 -4.08 -30.67 8.99
CA ASP A 62 -3.01 -30.26 8.08
C ASP A 62 -3.51 -29.46 6.89
N ALA A 63 -4.65 -29.82 6.28
CA ALA A 63 -5.25 -29.06 5.20
C ALA A 63 -5.70 -27.67 5.68
N ILE A 64 -6.29 -27.59 6.88
CA ILE A 64 -6.71 -26.33 7.50
C ILE A 64 -5.49 -25.44 7.76
N MET A 65 -4.42 -25.99 8.35
CA MET A 65 -3.19 -25.24 8.61
C MET A 65 -2.48 -24.79 7.32
N THR A 66 -2.55 -25.59 6.25
CA THR A 66 -2.06 -25.18 4.93
C THR A 66 -2.86 -24.00 4.38
N ALA A 67 -4.19 -24.06 4.41
CA ALA A 67 -5.05 -22.95 3.96
C ALA A 67 -4.83 -21.67 4.78
N ILE A 68 -4.59 -21.78 6.09
CA ILE A 68 -4.24 -20.64 6.94
C ILE A 68 -2.90 -20.03 6.52
N ALA A 69 -1.88 -20.87 6.27
CA ALA A 69 -0.56 -20.40 5.82
C ALA A 69 -0.65 -19.66 4.49
N GLU A 70 -1.34 -20.23 3.50
CA GLU A 70 -1.52 -19.61 2.17
C GLU A 70 -2.24 -18.27 2.25
N ARG A 71 -3.31 -18.17 3.05
CA ARG A 71 -4.04 -16.90 3.22
C ARG A 71 -3.21 -15.86 3.97
N LEU A 72 -2.40 -16.27 4.94
CA LEU A 72 -1.47 -15.35 5.62
C LEU A 72 -0.41 -14.82 4.66
N GLU A 73 0.14 -15.68 3.81
CA GLU A 73 1.11 -15.28 2.79
C GLU A 73 0.51 -14.27 1.81
N VAL A 74 -0.69 -14.55 1.28
CA VAL A 74 -1.39 -13.63 0.40
C VAL A 74 -1.69 -12.29 1.08
N ARG A 75 -2.14 -12.32 2.34
CA ARG A 75 -2.46 -11.09 3.11
C ARG A 75 -1.22 -10.30 3.52
N ALA A 76 -0.09 -10.96 3.69
CA ALA A 76 1.18 -10.32 4.02
C ALA A 76 1.82 -9.65 2.80
N ASN A 77 1.38 -9.97 1.58
CA ASN A 77 1.89 -9.31 0.38
C ASN A 77 1.52 -7.81 0.39
N PRO A 78 2.48 -6.92 0.09
CA PRO A 78 2.19 -5.50 -0.09
C PRO A 78 1.16 -5.28 -1.21
N ASN A 79 0.17 -4.43 -0.95
CA ASN A 79 -0.81 -4.03 -1.96
C ASN A 79 -0.15 -3.27 -3.12
N LEU A 80 0.93 -2.51 -2.83
CA LEU A 80 1.74 -1.84 -3.83
C LEU A 80 2.99 -2.68 -4.11
N ARG A 81 3.15 -3.09 -5.36
CA ARG A 81 4.24 -3.96 -5.82
C ARG A 81 4.82 -3.46 -7.15
N PRO A 82 6.10 -3.71 -7.42
CA PRO A 82 6.68 -3.44 -8.73
C PRO A 82 5.99 -4.29 -9.81
N VAL A 83 5.89 -3.74 -11.01
CA VAL A 83 5.33 -4.41 -12.19
C VAL A 83 6.20 -4.15 -13.41
N PHE A 84 6.20 -5.08 -14.36
CA PHE A 84 6.82 -4.86 -15.66
C PHE A 84 5.83 -4.15 -16.59
N ASN A 85 6.19 -2.96 -17.05
CA ASN A 85 5.39 -2.23 -18.03
C ASN A 85 5.67 -2.76 -19.44
N LEU A 86 4.73 -3.55 -19.98
CA LEU A 86 4.77 -4.09 -21.34
C LEU A 86 3.81 -3.38 -22.32
N THR A 87 3.23 -2.25 -21.93
CA THR A 87 2.24 -1.53 -22.78
C THR A 87 2.90 -0.65 -23.84
N GLY A 88 4.21 -0.38 -23.71
CA GLY A 88 4.92 0.61 -24.53
C GLY A 88 4.64 2.06 -24.13
N THR A 89 3.82 2.31 -23.10
CA THR A 89 3.49 3.67 -22.62
C THR A 89 4.51 4.14 -21.60
N VAL A 90 5.30 5.17 -21.93
CA VAL A 90 6.33 5.70 -21.02
C VAL A 90 5.73 6.33 -19.76
N LEU A 91 4.82 7.30 -19.92
CA LEU A 91 4.13 7.96 -18.80
C LEU A 91 2.78 7.29 -18.51
N HIS A 92 2.83 6.11 -17.92
CA HIS A 92 1.62 5.34 -17.64
C HIS A 92 0.95 5.81 -16.34
N THR A 93 -0.19 6.50 -16.43
CA THR A 93 -0.89 7.09 -15.27
C THR A 93 -1.25 6.06 -14.19
N ASN A 94 -1.77 4.90 -14.59
CA ASN A 94 -2.13 3.83 -13.65
C ASN A 94 -0.93 3.08 -13.04
N LEU A 95 0.26 3.17 -13.65
CA LEU A 95 1.47 2.48 -13.18
C LEU A 95 2.47 3.44 -12.52
N GLY A 96 2.03 4.64 -12.12
CA GLY A 96 2.87 5.57 -11.36
C GLY A 96 3.67 6.57 -12.20
N ARG A 97 3.33 6.78 -13.47
CA ARG A 97 3.94 7.80 -14.36
C ARG A 97 5.45 7.56 -14.55
N ALA A 98 6.28 8.56 -14.28
CA ALA A 98 7.71 8.53 -14.56
C ALA A 98 8.45 7.76 -13.46
N PRO A 99 9.23 6.71 -13.80
CA PRO A 99 10.14 6.10 -12.84
C PRO A 99 11.26 7.10 -12.48
N LEU A 100 11.76 7.00 -11.24
CA LEU A 100 12.89 7.81 -10.80
C LEU A 100 14.22 7.16 -11.20
N PRO A 101 15.23 7.94 -11.60
CA PRO A 101 16.59 7.42 -11.78
C PRO A 101 17.21 7.06 -10.43
N GLU A 102 18.20 6.16 -10.44
CA GLU A 102 18.86 5.67 -9.22
C GLU A 102 19.43 6.80 -8.35
N SER A 103 20.06 7.80 -8.96
CA SER A 103 20.61 8.96 -8.26
C SER A 103 19.56 9.76 -7.48
N ALA A 104 18.31 9.82 -7.97
CA ALA A 104 17.21 10.46 -7.24
C ALA A 104 16.73 9.59 -6.07
N LEU A 105 16.67 8.27 -6.26
CA LEU A 105 16.31 7.32 -5.20
C LEU A 105 17.35 7.30 -4.07
N GLU A 106 18.63 7.38 -4.40
CA GLU A 106 19.74 7.50 -3.44
C GLU A 106 19.59 8.77 -2.60
N ALA A 107 19.33 9.93 -3.22
CA ALA A 107 19.13 11.20 -2.52
C ALA A 107 17.90 11.17 -1.58
N ILE A 108 16.78 10.60 -2.04
CA ILE A 108 15.58 10.39 -1.22
C ILE A 108 15.90 9.48 -0.04
N THR A 109 16.57 8.35 -0.28
CA THR A 109 16.92 7.38 0.76
C THR A 109 17.83 7.99 1.81
N LEU A 110 18.84 8.77 1.38
CA LEU A 110 19.76 9.45 2.28
C LEU A 110 19.04 10.45 3.19
N THR A 111 18.18 11.28 2.61
CA THR A 111 17.46 12.34 3.35
C THR A 111 16.32 11.80 4.22
N ALA A 112 15.66 10.72 3.82
CA ALA A 112 14.55 10.11 4.56
C ALA A 112 14.99 9.23 5.76
N ARG A 113 16.26 8.82 5.81
CA ARG A 113 16.79 7.96 6.90
C ARG A 113 16.94 8.67 8.24
N GLY A 114 16.95 10.00 8.26
CA GLY A 114 17.20 10.78 9.47
C GLY A 114 16.70 12.21 9.38
N ALA A 115 17.16 13.06 10.30
CA ALA A 115 16.87 14.48 10.24
C ALA A 115 17.57 15.12 9.03
N SER A 116 16.91 16.09 8.41
CA SER A 116 17.44 16.87 7.29
C SER A 116 17.23 18.36 7.54
N ASN A 117 17.94 19.19 6.78
CA ASN A 117 17.85 20.65 6.84
C ASN A 117 16.61 21.20 6.08
N LEU A 118 15.52 20.43 6.01
CA LEU A 118 14.34 20.73 5.19
C LEU A 118 13.74 22.12 5.46
N GLU A 119 13.72 22.57 6.72
CA GLU A 119 13.31 23.93 7.12
C GLU A 119 14.36 24.54 8.07
N PHE A 120 15.63 24.22 7.87
CA PHE A 120 16.70 24.70 8.73
C PHE A 120 17.85 25.25 7.90
N ASP A 121 18.17 26.51 8.13
CA ASP A 121 19.28 27.19 7.49
C ASP A 121 20.56 26.88 8.26
N LEU A 122 21.52 26.24 7.59
CA LEU A 122 22.79 25.82 8.17
C LEU A 122 23.76 26.99 8.40
N GLU A 123 23.62 28.10 7.66
CA GLU A 123 24.46 29.28 7.81
C GLU A 123 24.01 30.13 9.01
N THR A 124 22.69 30.33 9.16
CA THR A 124 22.13 31.17 10.22
C THR A 124 21.77 30.39 11.48
N GLY A 125 21.63 29.07 11.40
CA GLY A 125 21.19 28.20 12.50
C GLY A 125 19.73 28.42 12.90
N ARG A 126 18.90 28.99 12.02
CA ARG A 126 17.50 29.34 12.27
C ARG A 126 16.56 28.55 11.37
N ARG A 127 15.26 28.70 11.61
CA ARG A 127 14.23 28.18 10.71
C ARG A 127 14.38 28.82 9.33
N GLY A 128 14.50 27.99 8.30
CA GLY A 128 14.55 28.38 6.90
C GLY A 128 13.25 28.07 6.16
N ASP A 129 13.20 28.48 4.90
CA ASP A 129 12.12 28.13 3.96
C ASP A 129 12.49 26.89 3.15
N ARG A 130 11.57 25.92 3.07
CA ARG A 130 11.77 24.68 2.31
C ARG A 130 11.75 24.92 0.80
N ASP A 131 11.02 25.93 0.34
CA ASP A 131 10.88 26.21 -1.10
C ASP A 131 12.21 26.72 -1.69
N ALA A 132 13.02 27.41 -0.87
CA ALA A 132 14.35 27.89 -1.23
C ALA A 132 15.30 26.78 -1.66
N ILE A 133 15.07 25.53 -1.25
CA ILE A 133 15.88 24.36 -1.64
C ILE A 133 15.82 24.12 -3.17
N VAL A 134 14.70 24.44 -3.81
CA VAL A 134 14.45 24.15 -5.23
C VAL A 134 14.21 25.38 -6.09
N GLU A 135 13.78 26.50 -5.50
CA GLU A 135 13.42 27.73 -6.22
C GLU A 135 14.54 28.23 -7.14
N GLU A 136 15.77 28.37 -6.64
CA GLU A 136 16.91 28.87 -7.42
C GLU A 136 17.14 28.02 -8.69
N ARG A 137 17.03 26.70 -8.55
CA ARG A 137 17.21 25.76 -9.66
C ARG A 137 16.09 25.89 -10.69
N LEU A 138 14.84 26.06 -10.24
CA LEU A 138 13.70 26.26 -11.12
C LEU A 138 13.79 27.58 -11.87
N CYS A 139 14.13 28.67 -11.19
CA CYS A 139 14.32 29.99 -11.80
C CYS A 139 15.45 29.94 -12.85
N ARG A 140 16.57 29.27 -12.54
CA ARG A 140 17.67 29.10 -13.50
C ARG A 140 17.28 28.27 -14.73
N LEU A 141 16.46 27.23 -14.57
CA LEU A 141 16.01 26.38 -15.67
C LEU A 141 14.96 27.07 -16.57
N THR A 142 14.13 27.94 -16.00
CA THR A 142 12.97 28.51 -16.69
C THR A 142 13.17 29.97 -17.11
N GLY A 143 14.09 30.70 -16.47
CA GLY A 143 14.27 32.15 -16.61
C GLY A 143 13.22 32.97 -15.85
N ALA A 144 12.38 32.34 -15.01
CA ALA A 144 11.40 33.05 -14.19
C ALA A 144 12.05 33.85 -13.05
N GLU A 145 11.39 34.92 -12.61
CA GLU A 145 11.86 35.77 -11.51
C GLU A 145 11.73 35.11 -10.13
N ALA A 146 10.77 34.19 -9.98
CA ALA A 146 10.50 33.44 -8.74
C ALA A 146 9.79 32.12 -9.09
N ALA A 147 9.86 31.15 -8.18
CA ALA A 147 9.18 29.85 -8.36
C ALA A 147 8.72 29.26 -7.01
N THR A 148 7.53 28.67 -6.99
CA THR A 148 7.02 27.90 -5.85
C THR A 148 6.60 26.50 -6.30
N VAL A 149 6.66 25.53 -5.38
CA VAL A 149 6.29 24.13 -5.63
C VAL A 149 5.17 23.74 -4.68
N VAL A 150 4.14 23.14 -5.26
CA VAL A 150 3.00 22.59 -4.52
C VAL A 150 2.87 21.10 -4.81
N ASN A 151 1.98 20.43 -4.08
CA ASN A 151 1.77 18.98 -4.14
C ASN A 151 1.67 18.43 -5.58
N ASN A 152 0.85 19.05 -6.44
CA ASN A 152 0.71 18.68 -7.84
C ASN A 152 0.15 19.84 -8.68
N ASN A 153 0.06 19.64 -10.00
CA ASN A 153 -0.43 20.67 -10.91
C ASN A 153 -1.89 21.07 -10.66
N ALA A 154 -2.76 20.15 -10.21
CA ALA A 154 -4.15 20.50 -9.90
C ALA A 154 -4.23 21.48 -8.72
N ALA A 155 -3.41 21.27 -7.68
CA ALA A 155 -3.27 22.20 -6.57
C ALA A 155 -2.67 23.54 -7.04
N ALA A 156 -1.73 23.52 -8.00
CA ALA A 156 -1.16 24.73 -8.56
C ALA A 156 -2.22 25.60 -9.28
N VAL A 157 -3.04 24.97 -10.13
CA VAL A 157 -4.16 25.65 -10.81
C VAL A 157 -5.13 26.25 -9.79
N MET A 158 -5.52 25.46 -8.78
CA MET A 158 -6.41 25.94 -7.72
C MET A 158 -5.81 27.12 -6.95
N LEU A 159 -4.55 27.02 -6.53
CA LEU A 159 -3.85 28.06 -5.78
C LEU A 159 -3.74 29.35 -6.61
N LEU A 160 -3.38 29.23 -7.89
CA LEU A 160 -3.23 30.36 -8.81
C LEU A 160 -4.56 31.10 -8.99
N LEU A 161 -5.64 30.39 -9.35
CA LEU A 161 -6.95 30.98 -9.56
C LEU A 161 -7.51 31.60 -8.28
N ASN A 162 -7.37 30.90 -7.15
CA ASN A 162 -7.82 31.41 -5.85
C ASN A 162 -7.00 32.63 -5.38
N SER A 163 -5.71 32.73 -5.72
CA SER A 163 -4.88 33.84 -5.25
C SER A 163 -5.02 35.08 -6.13
N LEU A 164 -5.07 34.90 -7.46
CA LEU A 164 -5.03 36.02 -8.42
C LEU A 164 -6.43 36.46 -8.87
N ALA A 165 -7.39 35.56 -8.88
CA ALA A 165 -8.71 35.77 -9.49
C ALA A 165 -9.89 35.38 -8.57
N ASN A 166 -9.71 35.39 -7.25
CA ASN A 166 -10.81 35.11 -6.33
C ASN A 166 -11.99 36.06 -6.59
N ARG A 167 -13.17 35.49 -6.88
CA ARG A 167 -14.40 36.23 -7.23
C ARG A 167 -14.22 37.18 -8.43
N LYS A 168 -13.28 36.89 -9.33
CA LYS A 168 -13.10 37.60 -10.60
C LYS A 168 -13.28 36.61 -11.75
N GLU A 169 -13.44 37.15 -12.95
CA GLU A 169 -13.54 36.35 -14.17
C GLU A 169 -12.15 35.96 -14.67
N VAL A 170 -12.03 34.72 -15.16
CA VAL A 170 -10.81 34.21 -15.80
C VAL A 170 -11.20 33.72 -17.20
N PRO A 171 -10.82 34.46 -18.26
CA PRO A 171 -11.06 34.02 -19.62
C PRO A 171 -10.33 32.69 -19.89
N VAL A 172 -11.07 31.71 -20.41
CA VAL A 172 -10.53 30.39 -20.76
C VAL A 172 -11.18 29.95 -22.07
N SER A 173 -10.42 29.26 -22.93
CA SER A 173 -11.01 28.72 -24.15
C SER A 173 -12.03 27.66 -23.80
N ARG A 174 -13.17 27.60 -24.51
CA ARG A 174 -14.15 26.52 -24.32
C ARG A 174 -13.53 25.13 -24.54
N GLY A 175 -12.51 25.04 -25.40
CA GLY A 175 -11.77 23.79 -25.65
C GLY A 175 -10.89 23.31 -24.49
N GLU A 176 -10.74 24.11 -23.42
CA GLU A 176 -9.99 23.75 -22.21
C GLU A 176 -10.93 23.37 -21.05
N LEU A 177 -12.25 23.35 -21.28
CA LEU A 177 -13.30 22.97 -20.32
C LEU A 177 -13.91 21.58 -20.60
N VAL A 178 -13.33 20.82 -21.53
CA VAL A 178 -13.88 19.55 -22.03
C VAL A 178 -13.40 18.34 -21.24
#